data_AF-A0A2E2C904-F1
#
_entry.id   AF-A0A2E2C904-F1
#
_cell.length_a   1.000
_cell.length_b   1.000
_cell.length_c   1.000
_cell.angle_alpha   90.00
_cell.angle_beta   90.00
_cell.angle_gamma   90.00
#
_symmetry.space_group_name_H-M   'P 1'
#
loop_
_entity.id
_entity.type
_entity.pdbx_description
1 polymer ?
#
loop_
_entity_poly.entity_id
_entity_poly.type
_entity_poly.pdbx_seq_one_letter_code
_entity_poly.pdbx_strand_id
1 'polypeptide(L)'
;MAPDEFQQAWQAQASQTRVTIDADLLRQEVHRDQQSFRTMILYRDYGEVGVALLLIPVWFILGAVTSSPWTWYLTVPVLIWMAGFMLVYRRRHRQEPGEPDEPLLQCVQRSITEVDDQIWLLRNVFWWYLLPPSVSILIFFAHVSWLSRGGGWLYALIFFVLLAGFLIAVYIWIYLLNQRAVRLQLIPKREELLTLQASLQEEGTGEGTQNQIALPGLPFSKQGLPASCHSPARIILGLVAFFVIMLLVVFLVETARNSARNEPHPEKSPFAAVRWQDSQPEVKLDETWYQLVSLDGLSASEIVTFSKQTYDDKWQKRFEEDLVELLTRMGHPPADQVTLVVQSLSSSERQTRKGVPMTYENRREIRNAAREREEGKP
;
A
#
# COMPACT_ATOMS: atom_id res chain seq x y z
N MET A 1 -71.04 29.14 -1.38
CA MET A 1 -69.57 29.32 -1.47
C MET A 1 -69.29 29.81 -2.87
N ALA A 2 -68.81 31.05 -3.01
CA ALA A 2 -68.57 31.67 -4.30
C ALA A 2 -67.19 31.22 -4.83
N PRO A 3 -67.07 30.81 -6.10
CA PRO A 3 -65.79 30.40 -6.70
C PRO A 3 -64.72 31.51 -6.70
N ASP A 4 -65.15 32.77 -6.62
CA ASP A 4 -64.27 33.95 -6.60
C ASP A 4 -63.41 34.04 -5.34
N GLU A 5 -63.88 33.56 -4.17
CA GLU A 5 -63.08 33.55 -2.94
C GLU A 5 -61.89 32.57 -3.06
N PHE A 6 -62.09 31.44 -3.74
CA PHE A 6 -61.01 30.48 -3.99
C PHE A 6 -60.02 30.99 -5.05
N GLN A 7 -60.48 31.71 -6.07
CA GLN A 7 -59.59 32.36 -7.03
C GLN A 7 -58.78 33.49 -6.39
N GLN A 8 -59.41 34.31 -5.54
CA GLN A 8 -58.70 35.37 -4.80
C GLN A 8 -57.73 34.79 -3.78
N ALA A 9 -58.09 33.74 -3.05
CA ALA A 9 -57.18 33.05 -2.14
C ALA A 9 -56.01 32.40 -2.91
N TRP A 10 -56.27 31.80 -4.08
CA TRP A 10 -55.23 31.21 -4.93
C TRP A 10 -54.28 32.27 -5.49
N GLN A 11 -54.79 33.42 -5.94
CA GLN A 11 -53.96 34.54 -6.41
C GLN A 11 -53.20 35.23 -5.26
N ALA A 12 -53.81 35.37 -4.09
CA ALA A 12 -53.17 35.88 -2.88
C ALA A 12 -52.04 34.95 -2.41
N GLN A 13 -52.24 33.63 -2.51
CA GLN A 13 -51.24 32.64 -2.15
C GLN A 13 -50.12 32.54 -3.22
N ALA A 14 -50.47 32.62 -4.51
CA ALA A 14 -49.49 32.70 -5.60
C ALA A 14 -48.63 33.97 -5.55
N SER A 15 -49.18 35.10 -5.08
CA SER A 15 -48.43 36.34 -4.86
C SER A 15 -47.62 36.33 -3.56
N GLN A 16 -48.09 35.70 -2.48
CA GLN A 16 -47.32 35.53 -1.24
C GLN A 16 -46.11 34.60 -1.37
N THR A 17 -46.08 33.73 -2.39
CA THR A 17 -44.94 32.82 -2.63
C THR A 17 -43.84 33.47 -3.48
N ARG A 18 -44.03 34.73 -3.94
CA ARG A 18 -42.97 35.53 -4.58
C ARG A 18 -42.08 36.15 -3.49
N VAL A 19 -41.15 35.36 -2.98
CA VAL A 19 -40.11 35.85 -2.07
C VAL A 19 -39.15 36.71 -2.89
N THR A 20 -39.23 38.03 -2.69
CA THR A 20 -38.28 39.00 -3.25
C THR A 20 -36.93 38.83 -2.58
N ILE A 21 -36.03 38.11 -3.25
CA ILE A 21 -34.61 38.04 -2.84
C ILE A 21 -33.89 39.18 -3.56
N ASP A 22 -33.21 40.02 -2.78
CA ASP A 22 -32.39 41.12 -3.28
C ASP A 22 -31.26 40.55 -4.18
N ALA A 23 -31.19 41.04 -5.43
CA ALA A 23 -30.32 40.54 -6.47
C ALA A 23 -28.83 40.65 -6.10
N ASP A 24 -28.46 41.68 -5.33
CA ASP A 24 -27.09 41.87 -4.85
C ASP A 24 -26.74 40.89 -3.71
N LEU A 25 -27.72 40.56 -2.86
CA LEU A 25 -27.59 39.50 -1.85
C LEU A 25 -27.42 38.13 -2.49
N LEU A 26 -28.17 37.85 -3.57
CA LEU A 26 -28.06 36.62 -4.32
C LEU A 26 -26.70 36.51 -5.03
N ARG A 27 -26.20 37.60 -5.63
CA ARG A 27 -24.83 37.68 -6.16
C ARG A 27 -23.80 37.34 -5.11
N GLN A 28 -23.90 37.98 -3.95
CA GLN A 28 -22.94 37.80 -2.87
C GLN A 28 -22.92 36.34 -2.37
N GLU A 29 -24.09 35.72 -2.22
CA GLU A 29 -24.18 34.34 -1.73
C GLU A 29 -23.68 33.32 -2.77
N VAL A 30 -24.00 33.51 -4.05
CA VAL A 30 -23.47 32.66 -5.14
C VAL A 30 -21.94 32.75 -5.20
N HIS A 31 -21.38 33.96 -5.14
CA HIS A 31 -19.93 34.13 -5.10
C HIS A 31 -19.28 33.51 -3.86
N ARG A 32 -19.93 33.62 -2.69
CA ARG A 32 -19.43 33.03 -1.44
C ARG A 32 -19.42 31.51 -1.50
N ASP A 33 -20.51 30.88 -1.96
CA ASP A 33 -20.59 29.43 -2.11
C ASP A 33 -19.56 28.94 -3.13
N GLN A 34 -19.43 29.63 -4.27
CA GLN A 34 -18.44 29.30 -5.31
C GLN A 34 -16.99 29.39 -4.80
N GLN A 35 -16.63 30.45 -4.08
CA GLN A 35 -15.29 30.59 -3.51
C GLN A 35 -14.99 29.53 -2.45
N SER A 36 -15.98 29.20 -1.61
CA SER A 36 -15.84 28.14 -0.61
C SER A 36 -15.61 26.76 -1.26
N PHE A 37 -16.35 26.47 -2.33
CA PHE A 37 -16.24 25.24 -3.10
C PHE A 37 -14.88 25.13 -3.81
N ARG A 38 -14.45 26.20 -4.49
CA ARG A 38 -13.12 26.27 -5.12
C ARG A 38 -12.01 26.06 -4.11
N THR A 39 -12.06 26.75 -2.96
CA THR A 39 -11.02 26.63 -1.92
C THR A 39 -10.95 25.20 -1.37
N MET A 40 -12.11 24.57 -1.16
CA MET A 40 -12.20 23.18 -0.72
C MET A 40 -11.56 22.20 -1.72
N ILE A 41 -11.89 22.33 -3.01
CA ILE A 41 -11.31 21.50 -4.07
C ILE A 41 -9.81 21.73 -4.17
N LEU A 42 -9.36 22.99 -4.13
CA LEU A 42 -7.95 23.34 -4.19
C LEU A 42 -7.15 22.65 -3.09
N TYR A 43 -7.61 22.75 -1.84
CA TYR A 43 -6.95 22.15 -0.69
C TYR A 43 -6.85 20.61 -0.79
N ARG A 44 -7.93 19.94 -1.25
CA ARG A 44 -7.94 18.48 -1.45
C ARG A 44 -6.84 18.04 -2.41
N ASP A 45 -6.85 18.56 -3.63
CA ASP A 45 -5.96 18.04 -4.66
C ASP A 45 -4.50 18.44 -4.41
N TYR A 46 -4.23 19.61 -3.79
CA TYR A 46 -2.87 19.95 -3.36
C TYR A 46 -2.37 19.01 -2.26
N GLY A 47 -3.26 18.60 -1.35
CA GLY A 47 -2.97 17.57 -0.36
C GLY A 47 -2.64 16.22 -1.02
N GLU A 48 -3.44 15.78 -1.99
CA GLU A 48 -3.20 14.52 -2.71
C GLU A 48 -1.89 14.51 -3.49
N VAL A 49 -1.59 15.58 -4.22
CA VAL A 49 -0.32 15.73 -4.96
C VAL A 49 0.87 15.80 -4.00
N GLY A 50 0.76 16.56 -2.91
CA GLY A 50 1.80 16.67 -1.90
C GLY A 50 2.10 15.34 -1.22
N VAL A 51 1.06 14.57 -0.87
CA VAL A 51 1.20 13.22 -0.30
C VAL A 51 1.86 12.28 -1.30
N ALA A 52 1.46 12.29 -2.57
CA ALA A 52 2.07 11.44 -3.59
C ALA A 52 3.58 11.73 -3.76
N LEU A 53 3.98 13.00 -3.76
CA LEU A 53 5.39 13.40 -3.86
C LEU A 53 6.19 13.03 -2.60
N LEU A 54 5.62 13.20 -1.41
CA LEU A 54 6.26 12.84 -0.14
C LEU A 54 6.43 11.31 -0.01
N LEU A 55 5.49 10.53 -0.53
CA LEU A 55 5.55 9.07 -0.49
C LEU A 55 6.70 8.49 -1.32
N ILE A 56 7.15 9.16 -2.39
CA ILE A 56 8.24 8.66 -3.26
C ILE A 56 9.54 8.37 -2.47
N PRO A 57 10.16 9.32 -1.74
CA PRO A 57 11.37 9.05 -0.98
C PRO A 57 11.13 8.01 0.13
N VAL A 58 9.96 8.02 0.78
CA VAL A 58 9.59 7.01 1.78
C VAL A 58 9.57 5.61 1.16
N TRP A 59 9.06 5.47 -0.07
CA TRP A 59 8.99 4.20 -0.80
C TRP A 59 10.37 3.62 -1.11
N PHE A 60 11.33 4.48 -1.48
CA PHE A 60 12.72 4.09 -1.71
C PHE A 60 13.43 3.66 -0.43
N ILE A 61 13.27 4.43 0.65
CA ILE A 61 13.86 4.10 1.96
C ILE A 61 13.30 2.75 2.44
N LEU A 62 11.98 2.58 2.40
CA LEU A 62 11.34 1.36 2.84
C LEU A 62 11.80 0.15 2.00
N GLY A 63 11.83 0.29 0.67
CA GLY A 63 12.30 -0.76 -0.23
C GLY A 63 13.75 -1.18 0.02
N ALA A 64 14.62 -0.22 0.36
CA ALA A 64 16.01 -0.51 0.72
C ALA A 64 16.13 -1.22 2.08
N VAL A 65 15.41 -0.75 3.09
CA VAL A 65 15.43 -1.33 4.45
C VAL A 65 14.87 -2.75 4.46
N THR A 66 13.80 -3.02 3.71
CA THR A 66 13.18 -4.35 3.66
C THR A 66 13.83 -5.28 2.64
N SER A 67 14.82 -4.80 1.86
CA SER A 67 15.40 -5.53 0.71
C SER A 67 14.31 -6.03 -0.25
N SER A 68 13.33 -5.17 -0.56
CA SER A 68 12.16 -5.54 -1.35
C SER A 68 12.53 -5.91 -2.80
N PRO A 69 11.78 -6.82 -3.43
CA PRO A 69 11.93 -7.12 -4.85
C PRO A 69 11.76 -5.86 -5.71
N TRP A 70 12.37 -5.88 -6.91
CA TRP A 70 12.30 -4.75 -7.85
C TRP A 70 10.86 -4.33 -8.20
N THR A 71 9.90 -5.26 -8.14
CA THR A 71 8.46 -5.00 -8.40
C THR A 71 7.85 -3.99 -7.42
N TRP A 72 8.44 -3.81 -6.23
CA TRP A 72 8.06 -2.77 -5.27
C TRP A 72 8.17 -1.35 -5.85
N TYR A 73 9.18 -1.11 -6.69
CA TYR A 73 9.45 0.21 -7.25
C TYR A 73 8.53 0.56 -8.44
N LEU A 74 7.70 -0.39 -8.91
CA LEU A 74 6.67 -0.11 -9.93
C LEU A 74 5.61 0.88 -9.44
N THR A 75 5.48 1.09 -8.12
CA THR A 75 4.55 2.08 -7.56
C THR A 75 5.04 3.52 -7.74
N VAL A 76 6.36 3.74 -7.90
CA VAL A 76 6.94 5.07 -8.11
C VAL A 76 6.43 5.75 -9.38
N PRO A 77 6.49 5.14 -10.58
CA PRO A 77 5.93 5.76 -11.79
C PRO A 77 4.41 5.97 -11.68
N VAL A 78 3.70 5.15 -10.90
CA VAL A 78 2.27 5.35 -10.63
C VAL A 78 2.03 6.61 -9.79
N LEU A 79 2.82 6.85 -8.74
CA LEU A 79 2.71 8.08 -7.94
C LEU A 79 2.99 9.32 -8.78
N ILE A 80 4.00 9.25 -9.66
CA ILE A 80 4.31 10.33 -10.62
C ILE A 80 3.14 10.55 -11.59
N TRP A 81 2.57 9.47 -12.13
CA TRP A 81 1.39 9.55 -12.99
C TRP A 81 0.21 10.22 -12.30
N MET A 82 -0.10 9.83 -11.06
CA MET A 82 -1.21 10.42 -10.30
C MET A 82 -1.00 11.93 -10.05
N ALA A 83 0.21 12.32 -9.63
CA ALA A 83 0.56 13.71 -9.44
C ALA A 83 0.49 14.51 -10.77
N GLY A 84 1.04 13.94 -11.85
CA GLY A 84 1.04 14.53 -13.18
C GLY A 84 -0.36 14.67 -13.77
N PHE A 85 -1.19 13.63 -13.66
CA PHE A 85 -2.58 13.64 -14.12
C PHE A 85 -3.37 14.76 -13.44
N MET A 86 -3.29 14.88 -12.11
CA MET A 86 -3.99 15.94 -11.37
C MET A 86 -3.50 17.34 -11.75
N LEU A 87 -2.18 17.51 -11.93
CA LEU A 87 -1.60 18.81 -12.31
C LEU A 87 -1.97 19.21 -13.74
N VAL A 88 -1.95 18.28 -14.69
CA VAL A 88 -2.38 18.50 -16.09
C VAL A 88 -3.88 18.75 -16.16
N TYR A 89 -4.68 17.94 -15.46
CA TYR A 89 -6.14 18.10 -15.40
C TYR A 89 -6.50 19.50 -14.90
N ARG A 90 -5.90 19.94 -13.80
CA ARG A 90 -6.09 21.29 -13.26
C ARG A 90 -5.61 22.39 -14.18
N ARG A 91 -4.45 22.21 -14.83
CA ARG A 91 -3.94 23.21 -15.78
C ARG A 91 -4.88 23.37 -16.98
N ARG A 92 -5.48 22.27 -17.45
CA ARG A 92 -6.39 22.26 -18.60
C ARG A 92 -7.78 22.84 -18.28
N HIS A 93 -8.27 22.63 -17.07
CA HIS A 93 -9.59 23.11 -16.61
C HIS A 93 -9.47 24.33 -15.69
N ARG A 94 -8.34 25.05 -15.76
CA ARG A 94 -8.12 26.28 -14.99
C ARG A 94 -8.99 27.38 -15.59
N GLN A 95 -10.03 27.77 -14.89
CA GLN A 95 -10.87 28.89 -15.30
C GLN A 95 -10.34 30.19 -14.71
N GLU A 96 -10.31 31.24 -15.53
CA GLU A 96 -9.87 32.58 -15.10
C GLU A 96 -10.81 33.12 -13.99
N PRO A 97 -10.27 33.84 -12.99
CA PRO A 97 -11.10 34.54 -12.02
C PRO A 97 -12.06 35.47 -12.78
N GLY A 98 -13.36 35.39 -12.46
CA GLY A 98 -14.33 36.33 -13.02
C GLY A 98 -14.01 37.75 -12.58
N GLU A 99 -14.21 38.72 -13.48
CA GLU A 99 -14.13 40.12 -13.13
C GLU A 99 -15.26 40.48 -12.15
N PRO A 100 -15.07 41.43 -11.23
CA PRO A 100 -16.06 41.79 -10.21
C PRO A 100 -17.42 42.25 -10.78
N ASP A 101 -17.45 42.69 -12.04
CA ASP A 101 -18.63 43.18 -12.77
C ASP A 101 -19.22 42.16 -13.76
N GLU A 102 -18.77 40.90 -13.73
CA GLU A 102 -19.25 39.88 -14.67
C GLU A 102 -20.75 39.56 -14.43
N PRO A 103 -21.57 39.46 -15.49
CA PRO A 103 -23.00 39.17 -15.35
C PRO A 103 -23.24 37.83 -14.64
N LEU A 104 -24.20 37.82 -13.71
CA LEU A 104 -24.59 36.65 -12.91
C LEU A 104 -24.76 35.36 -13.74
N LEU A 105 -25.39 35.48 -14.90
CA LEU A 105 -25.64 34.35 -15.80
C LEU A 105 -24.33 33.65 -16.22
N GLN A 106 -23.28 34.42 -16.50
CA GLN A 106 -21.98 33.90 -16.90
C GLN A 106 -21.25 33.24 -15.72
N CYS A 107 -21.40 33.79 -14.51
CA CYS A 107 -20.90 33.20 -13.26
C CYS A 107 -21.55 31.83 -12.95
N VAL A 108 -22.87 31.74 -13.11
CA VAL A 108 -23.62 30.49 -12.91
C VAL A 108 -23.24 29.45 -13.97
N GLN A 109 -23.17 29.83 -15.25
CA GLN A 109 -22.76 28.93 -16.34
C GLN A 109 -21.34 28.37 -16.12
N ARG A 110 -20.43 29.23 -15.66
CA ARG A 110 -19.08 28.84 -15.29
C ARG A 110 -19.09 27.80 -14.16
N SER A 111 -19.87 28.05 -13.11
CA SER A 111 -20.01 27.15 -11.96
C SER A 111 -20.61 25.79 -12.33
N ILE A 112 -21.58 25.74 -13.25
CA ILE A 112 -22.13 24.48 -13.77
C ILE A 112 -21.03 23.64 -14.43
N THR A 113 -20.18 24.28 -15.24
CA THR A 113 -19.06 23.59 -15.91
C THR A 113 -18.06 23.04 -14.89
N GLU A 114 -17.73 23.78 -13.84
CA GLU A 114 -16.85 23.31 -12.76
C GLU A 114 -17.44 22.10 -12.02
N VAL A 115 -18.74 22.10 -11.75
CA VAL A 115 -19.43 20.98 -11.10
C VAL A 115 -19.47 19.76 -12.03
N ASP A 116 -19.77 19.95 -13.32
CA ASP A 116 -19.78 18.88 -14.31
C ASP A 116 -18.41 18.23 -14.48
N ASP A 117 -17.34 19.03 -14.50
CA ASP A 117 -15.96 18.56 -14.52
C ASP A 117 -15.64 17.69 -13.28
N GLN A 118 -16.03 18.14 -12.08
CA GLN A 118 -15.84 17.36 -10.85
C GLN A 118 -16.66 16.06 -10.82
N ILE A 119 -17.90 16.09 -11.35
CA ILE A 119 -18.72 14.89 -11.51
C ILE A 119 -18.01 13.90 -12.44
N TRP A 120 -17.47 14.37 -13.56
CA TRP A 120 -16.72 13.52 -14.49
C TRP A 120 -15.50 12.91 -13.82
N LEU A 121 -14.71 13.71 -13.08
CA LEU A 121 -13.51 13.24 -12.39
C LEU A 121 -13.83 12.13 -11.39
N LEU A 122 -14.85 12.33 -10.55
CA LEU A 122 -15.23 11.35 -9.52
C LEU A 122 -15.96 10.13 -10.08
N ARG A 123 -16.74 10.26 -11.16
CA ARG A 123 -17.32 9.10 -11.86
C ARG A 123 -16.25 8.23 -12.51
N ASN A 124 -15.16 8.85 -12.98
CA ASN A 124 -14.05 8.15 -13.62
C ASN A 124 -12.88 7.84 -12.67
N VAL A 125 -13.07 7.96 -11.35
CA VAL A 125 -12.04 7.67 -10.32
C VAL A 125 -11.41 6.28 -10.48
N PHE A 126 -12.18 5.31 -11.00
CA PHE A 126 -11.66 3.99 -11.30
C PHE A 126 -10.47 4.04 -12.28
N TRP A 127 -10.58 4.83 -13.35
CA TRP A 127 -9.63 4.82 -14.46
C TRP A 127 -8.35 5.60 -14.16
N TRP A 128 -8.47 6.78 -13.55
CA TRP A 128 -7.30 7.65 -13.34
C TRP A 128 -6.62 7.43 -11.99
N TYR A 129 -7.36 6.96 -10.97
CA TYR A 129 -6.85 6.83 -9.60
C TYR A 129 -6.68 5.38 -9.15
N LEU A 130 -7.68 4.51 -9.34
CA LEU A 130 -7.64 3.15 -8.79
C LEU A 130 -6.87 2.17 -9.70
N LEU A 131 -7.15 2.14 -10.99
CA LEU A 131 -6.56 1.16 -11.90
C LEU A 131 -5.02 1.20 -11.95
N PRO A 132 -4.34 2.36 -12.09
CA PRO A 132 -2.89 2.39 -12.18
C PRO A 132 -2.17 1.76 -10.97
N PRO A 133 -2.48 2.09 -9.70
CA PRO A 133 -1.86 1.45 -8.56
C PRO A 133 -2.28 -0.01 -8.39
N SER A 134 -3.51 -0.41 -8.76
CA SER A 134 -3.91 -1.82 -8.72
C SER A 134 -2.96 -2.72 -9.48
N VAL A 135 -2.56 -2.31 -10.70
CA VAL A 135 -1.68 -3.10 -11.54
C VAL A 135 -0.32 -3.27 -10.87
N SER A 136 0.27 -2.19 -10.35
CA SER A 136 1.54 -2.25 -9.63
C SER A 136 1.47 -3.15 -8.38
N ILE A 137 0.42 -3.01 -7.58
CA ILE A 137 0.26 -3.76 -6.33
C ILE A 137 0.03 -5.25 -6.61
N LEU A 138 -0.81 -5.60 -7.59
CA LEU A 138 -1.09 -6.99 -7.95
C LEU A 138 0.15 -7.70 -8.49
N ILE A 139 0.99 -7.02 -9.30
CA ILE A 139 2.28 -7.57 -9.76
C ILE A 139 3.19 -7.85 -8.55
N PHE A 140 3.27 -6.92 -7.60
CA PHE A 140 4.06 -7.12 -6.38
C PHE A 140 3.53 -8.30 -5.56
N PHE A 141 2.21 -8.40 -5.32
CA PHE A 141 1.62 -9.52 -4.59
C PHE A 141 1.86 -10.86 -5.28
N ALA A 142 1.73 -10.93 -6.61
CA ALA A 142 2.03 -12.13 -7.37
C ALA A 142 3.49 -12.56 -7.20
N HIS A 143 4.43 -11.60 -7.27
CA HIS A 143 5.86 -11.88 -7.11
C HIS A 143 6.20 -12.36 -5.69
N VAL A 144 5.69 -11.70 -4.66
CA VAL A 144 5.91 -12.10 -3.26
C VAL A 144 5.31 -13.48 -2.98
N SER A 145 4.11 -13.74 -3.51
CA SER A 145 3.46 -15.06 -3.38
C SER A 145 4.29 -16.15 -4.05
N TRP A 146 4.85 -15.86 -5.23
CA TRP A 146 5.75 -16.77 -5.95
C TRP A 146 7.03 -17.08 -5.18
N LEU A 147 7.65 -16.07 -4.57
CA LEU A 147 8.85 -16.27 -3.73
C LEU A 147 8.55 -17.09 -2.47
N SER A 148 7.31 -17.01 -1.96
CA SER A 148 6.85 -17.74 -0.77
C SER A 148 6.41 -19.18 -1.05
N ARG A 149 6.64 -19.71 -2.26
CA ARG A 149 6.22 -21.07 -2.68
C ARG A 149 6.91 -22.22 -1.94
N GLY A 150 7.89 -21.94 -1.07
CA GLY A 150 8.56 -22.97 -0.26
C GLY A 150 7.57 -23.82 0.55
N GLY A 151 6.50 -23.20 1.05
CA GLY A 151 5.39 -23.89 1.74
C GLY A 151 4.37 -24.59 0.82
N GLY A 152 4.63 -24.68 -0.50
CA GLY A 152 3.76 -25.30 -1.49
C GLY A 152 2.96 -24.30 -2.36
N TRP A 153 2.54 -24.75 -3.54
CA TRP A 153 1.83 -23.90 -4.52
C TRP A 153 0.44 -23.47 -4.06
N LEU A 154 -0.28 -24.33 -3.32
CA LEU A 154 -1.59 -24.01 -2.74
C LEU A 154 -1.49 -22.89 -1.70
N TYR A 155 -0.47 -22.94 -0.86
CA TYR A 155 -0.20 -21.90 0.13
C TYR A 155 0.04 -20.55 -0.57
N ALA A 156 0.91 -20.53 -1.59
CA ALA A 156 1.17 -19.33 -2.39
C ALA A 156 -0.11 -18.77 -3.06
N LEU A 157 -0.98 -19.65 -3.58
CA LEU A 157 -2.24 -19.24 -4.19
C LEU A 157 -3.21 -18.64 -3.17
N ILE A 158 -3.41 -19.29 -2.02
CA ILE A 158 -4.29 -18.79 -0.96
C ILE A 158 -3.78 -17.44 -0.46
N PHE A 159 -2.46 -17.31 -0.25
CA PHE A 159 -1.82 -16.07 0.15
C PHE A 159 -2.09 -14.94 -0.85
N PHE A 160 -1.90 -15.19 -2.15
CA PHE A 160 -2.20 -14.21 -3.19
C PHE A 160 -3.68 -13.80 -3.20
N VAL A 161 -4.59 -14.77 -3.16
CA VAL A 161 -6.04 -14.51 -3.22
C VAL A 161 -6.52 -13.68 -2.03
N LEU A 162 -6.00 -13.94 -0.83
CA LEU A 162 -6.31 -13.15 0.36
C LEU A 162 -5.86 -11.69 0.21
N LEU A 163 -4.63 -11.47 -0.26
CA LEU A 163 -4.10 -10.13 -0.49
C LEU A 163 -4.86 -9.37 -1.59
N ALA A 164 -5.13 -10.03 -2.71
CA ALA A 164 -5.88 -9.45 -3.83
C ALA A 164 -7.34 -9.17 -3.45
N GLY A 165 -8.01 -10.09 -2.75
CA GLY A 165 -9.39 -9.91 -2.29
C GLY A 165 -9.53 -8.75 -1.31
N PHE A 166 -8.56 -8.62 -0.41
CA PHE A 166 -8.51 -7.50 0.53
C PHE A 166 -8.31 -6.15 -0.20
N LEU A 167 -7.38 -6.08 -1.17
CA LEU A 167 -7.19 -4.89 -2.01
C LEU A 167 -8.49 -4.49 -2.74
N ILE A 168 -9.17 -5.47 -3.35
CA ILE A 168 -10.44 -5.26 -4.05
C ILE A 168 -11.50 -4.69 -3.10
N ALA A 169 -11.62 -5.24 -1.87
CA ALA A 169 -12.59 -4.75 -0.89
C ALA A 169 -12.36 -3.27 -0.52
N VAL A 170 -11.11 -2.88 -0.27
CA VAL A 170 -10.72 -1.49 -0.01
C VAL A 170 -11.05 -0.59 -1.19
N TYR A 171 -10.80 -1.07 -2.41
CA TYR A 171 -11.03 -0.30 -3.64
C TYR A 171 -12.52 -0.11 -3.95
N ILE A 172 -13.33 -1.15 -3.73
CA ILE A 172 -14.80 -1.06 -3.80
C ILE A 172 -15.29 -0.01 -2.81
N TRP A 173 -14.80 -0.05 -1.57
CA TRP A 173 -15.17 0.92 -0.55
C TRP A 173 -14.82 2.36 -0.96
N ILE A 174 -13.61 2.61 -1.46
CA ILE A 174 -13.17 3.92 -1.96
C ILE A 174 -14.06 4.38 -3.13
N TYR A 175 -14.35 3.49 -4.08
CA TYR A 175 -15.22 3.80 -5.21
C TYR A 175 -16.62 4.20 -4.75
N LEU A 176 -17.22 3.45 -3.82
CA LEU A 176 -18.54 3.75 -3.26
C LEU A 176 -18.57 5.09 -2.53
N LEU A 177 -17.52 5.44 -1.78
CA LEU A 177 -17.41 6.75 -1.12
C LEU A 177 -17.40 7.89 -2.14
N ASN A 178 -16.63 7.76 -3.22
CA ASN A 178 -16.58 8.76 -4.29
C ASN A 178 -17.94 8.89 -5.01
N GLN A 179 -18.59 7.77 -5.36
CA GLN A 179 -19.91 7.81 -5.99
C GLN A 179 -21.00 8.36 -5.06
N ARG A 180 -20.89 8.09 -3.75
CA ARG A 180 -21.80 8.67 -2.76
C ARG A 180 -21.64 10.19 -2.68
N ALA A 181 -20.41 10.71 -2.76
CA ALA A 181 -20.17 12.15 -2.80
C ALA A 181 -20.78 12.79 -4.06
N VAL A 182 -20.63 12.17 -5.23
CA VAL A 182 -21.29 12.62 -6.47
C VAL A 182 -22.80 12.72 -6.28
N ARG A 183 -23.43 11.65 -5.77
CA ARG A 183 -24.89 11.61 -5.61
C ARG A 183 -25.43 12.58 -4.56
N LEU A 184 -24.74 12.75 -3.44
CA LEU A 184 -25.26 13.52 -2.31
C LEU A 184 -24.88 15.00 -2.32
N GLN A 185 -23.83 15.40 -3.06
CA GLN A 185 -23.32 16.78 -3.01
C GLN A 185 -23.29 17.43 -4.39
N LEU A 186 -22.79 16.74 -5.40
CA LEU A 186 -22.54 17.36 -6.71
C LEU A 186 -23.78 17.41 -7.60
N ILE A 187 -24.58 16.32 -7.63
CA ILE A 187 -25.81 16.29 -8.44
C ILE A 187 -26.83 17.35 -7.96
N PRO A 188 -27.15 17.46 -6.65
CA PRO A 188 -28.08 18.50 -6.18
C PRO A 188 -27.59 19.91 -6.50
N LYS A 189 -26.30 20.21 -6.25
CA LYS A 189 -25.70 21.51 -6.60
C LYS A 189 -25.80 21.83 -8.10
N ARG A 190 -25.62 20.81 -8.96
CA ARG A 190 -25.79 20.98 -10.41
C ARG A 190 -27.23 21.38 -10.77
N GLU A 191 -28.22 20.72 -10.18
CA GLU A 191 -29.64 21.00 -10.41
C GLU A 191 -30.04 22.40 -9.91
N GLU A 192 -29.53 22.81 -8.74
CA GLU A 192 -29.72 24.17 -8.19
C GLU A 192 -29.14 25.25 -9.13
N LEU A 193 -27.94 25.03 -9.68
CA LEU A 193 -27.33 25.99 -10.61
C LEU A 193 -28.07 26.03 -11.96
N LEU A 194 -28.59 24.91 -12.45
CA LEU A 194 -29.36 24.86 -13.70
C LEU A 194 -30.72 25.56 -13.57
N THR A 195 -31.40 25.40 -12.44
CA THR A 195 -32.66 26.10 -12.15
C THR A 195 -32.42 27.61 -12.02
N LEU A 196 -31.32 28.02 -11.39
CA LEU A 196 -30.90 29.42 -11.33
C LEU A 196 -30.60 29.97 -12.73
N GLN A 197 -29.88 29.23 -13.57
CA GLN A 197 -29.60 29.64 -14.95
C GLN A 197 -30.88 29.85 -15.76
N ALA A 198 -31.85 28.93 -15.68
CA ALA A 198 -33.12 29.04 -16.39
C ALA A 198 -33.90 30.30 -15.95
N SER A 199 -33.97 30.57 -14.64
CA SER A 199 -34.64 31.77 -14.13
C SER A 199 -34.02 33.08 -14.63
N LEU A 200 -32.68 33.15 -14.71
CA LEU A 200 -31.96 34.33 -15.21
C LEU A 200 -32.12 34.51 -16.73
N GLN A 201 -32.33 33.44 -17.50
CA GLN A 201 -32.57 33.51 -18.95
C GLN A 201 -33.99 33.99 -19.29
N GLU A 202 -35.00 33.54 -18.54
CA GLU A 202 -36.39 34.00 -18.71
C GLU A 202 -36.53 35.49 -18.41
N GLU A 203 -35.81 35.99 -17.40
CA GLU A 203 -35.83 37.42 -17.04
C GLU A 203 -35.17 38.32 -18.10
N GLY A 204 -34.10 37.85 -18.77
CA GLY A 204 -33.43 38.59 -19.85
C GLY A 204 -34.24 38.72 -21.16
N THR A 205 -35.36 37.99 -21.29
CA THR A 205 -36.24 38.00 -22.47
C THR A 205 -37.54 38.78 -22.27
N GLY A 206 -37.85 39.22 -21.05
CA GLY A 206 -38.99 40.09 -20.74
C GLY A 206 -38.58 41.57 -20.67
N GLU A 207 -39.17 42.43 -21.50
CA GLU A 207 -38.96 43.88 -21.44
C GLU A 207 -39.34 44.44 -20.05
N GLY A 208 -38.34 45.01 -19.38
CA GLY A 208 -38.40 46.06 -18.35
C GLY A 208 -39.57 46.05 -17.37
N THR A 209 -39.28 45.78 -16.09
CA THR A 209 -39.50 46.68 -14.93
C THR A 209 -39.35 45.87 -13.63
N GLN A 210 -38.56 46.43 -12.69
CA GLN A 210 -38.36 46.05 -11.28
C GLN A 210 -37.38 44.91 -10.96
N ASN A 211 -36.41 45.25 -10.09
CA ASN A 211 -35.42 44.43 -9.39
C ASN A 211 -36.04 43.28 -8.54
N GLN A 212 -36.90 42.45 -9.11
CA GLN A 212 -37.62 41.41 -8.38
C GLN A 212 -37.48 40.07 -9.10
N ILE A 213 -36.42 39.34 -8.73
CA ILE A 213 -36.17 38.00 -9.25
C ILE A 213 -37.19 37.05 -8.61
N ALA A 214 -38.14 36.54 -9.40
CA ALA A 214 -39.07 35.51 -8.97
C ALA A 214 -38.35 34.15 -8.97
N LEU A 215 -37.55 33.89 -7.93
CA LEU A 215 -36.87 32.60 -7.78
C LEU A 215 -37.87 31.55 -7.28
N PRO A 216 -38.01 30.39 -7.94
CA PRO A 216 -38.77 29.28 -7.41
C PRO A 216 -38.02 28.71 -6.20
N GLY A 217 -38.35 29.21 -5.00
CA GLY A 217 -38.01 28.61 -3.70
C GLY A 217 -36.63 27.95 -3.61
N LEU A 218 -35.57 28.59 -4.13
CA LEU A 218 -34.24 27.98 -4.14
C LEU A 218 -33.79 27.78 -2.69
N PRO A 219 -33.38 26.56 -2.31
CA PRO A 219 -33.10 26.19 -0.93
C PRO A 219 -31.73 26.69 -0.47
N PHE A 220 -31.26 27.87 -0.91
CA PHE A 220 -30.03 28.48 -0.41
C PHE A 220 -30.07 28.69 1.12
N SER A 221 -31.25 28.59 1.76
CA SER A 221 -31.49 29.04 3.13
C SER A 221 -32.08 28.02 4.12
N LYS A 222 -32.23 26.71 3.81
CA LYS A 222 -32.81 25.76 4.81
C LYS A 222 -32.03 24.51 5.16
N GLN A 223 -30.96 24.19 4.46
CA GLN A 223 -30.01 23.21 4.95
C GLN A 223 -28.64 23.86 4.97
N GLY A 224 -28.28 24.37 6.13
CA GLY A 224 -26.96 24.04 6.64
C GLY A 224 -26.87 22.51 6.66
N LEU A 225 -26.61 21.91 5.49
CA LEU A 225 -25.95 20.62 5.40
C LEU A 225 -24.83 20.75 6.43
N PRO A 226 -24.85 19.95 7.50
CA PRO A 226 -23.90 20.14 8.57
C PRO A 226 -22.53 20.28 7.93
N ALA A 227 -21.76 21.26 8.37
CA ALA A 227 -20.36 21.48 8.00
C ALA A 227 -19.45 20.30 8.40
N SER A 228 -20.00 19.09 8.47
CA SER A 228 -19.39 17.87 8.93
C SER A 228 -19.85 16.73 8.03
N CYS A 229 -19.16 16.56 6.90
CA CYS A 229 -18.94 15.22 6.36
C CYS A 229 -17.70 15.05 5.49
N HIS A 230 -16.80 16.03 5.39
CA HIS A 230 -15.49 15.85 4.77
C HIS A 230 -14.40 16.48 5.64
N SER A 231 -14.22 15.89 6.82
CA SER A 231 -12.99 16.08 7.57
C SER A 231 -11.83 15.43 6.79
N PRO A 232 -10.60 15.98 6.83
CA PRO A 232 -9.38 15.29 6.41
C PRO A 232 -9.29 13.85 6.99
N ALA A 233 -10.06 13.52 8.03
CA ALA A 233 -10.33 12.18 8.51
C ALA A 233 -10.68 11.13 7.43
N ARG A 234 -11.31 11.43 6.29
CA ARG A 234 -11.57 10.39 5.25
C ARG A 234 -10.32 10.01 4.46
N ILE A 235 -9.49 11.00 4.14
CA ILE A 235 -8.18 10.80 3.50
C ILE A 235 -7.22 10.18 4.52
N ILE A 236 -7.23 10.67 5.75
CA ILE A 236 -6.45 10.12 6.86
C ILE A 236 -6.89 8.69 7.17
N LEU A 237 -8.18 8.35 7.18
CA LEU A 237 -8.66 6.99 7.46
C LEU A 237 -8.34 6.04 6.29
N GLY A 238 -8.40 6.52 5.04
CA GLY A 238 -7.94 5.79 3.87
C GLY A 238 -6.42 5.55 3.87
N LEU A 239 -5.64 6.57 4.23
CA LEU A 239 -4.18 6.50 4.38
C LEU A 239 -3.79 5.63 5.58
N VAL A 240 -4.47 5.74 6.71
CA VAL A 240 -4.25 4.90 7.90
C VAL A 240 -4.62 3.47 7.60
N ALA A 241 -5.76 3.21 6.94
CA ALA A 241 -6.09 1.87 6.47
C ALA A 241 -4.98 1.37 5.55
N PHE A 242 -4.57 2.13 4.53
CA PHE A 242 -3.47 1.78 3.63
C PHE A 242 -2.16 1.49 4.37
N PHE A 243 -1.78 2.30 5.35
CA PHE A 243 -0.59 2.09 6.18
C PHE A 243 -0.72 0.86 7.06
N VAL A 244 -1.89 0.60 7.65
CA VAL A 244 -2.16 -0.61 8.44
C VAL A 244 -2.09 -1.85 7.55
N ILE A 245 -2.61 -1.77 6.34
CA ILE A 245 -2.55 -2.83 5.33
C ILE A 245 -1.11 -3.07 4.92
N MET A 246 -0.36 -2.00 4.66
CA MET A 246 1.04 -2.08 4.28
C MET A 246 1.88 -2.64 5.44
N LEU A 247 1.62 -2.24 6.68
CA LEU A 247 2.27 -2.77 7.87
C LEU A 247 1.88 -4.23 8.12
N LEU A 248 0.63 -4.61 7.88
CA LEU A 248 0.17 -5.99 7.95
C LEU A 248 0.84 -6.85 6.88
N VAL A 249 0.96 -6.34 5.65
CA VAL A 249 1.66 -7.02 4.55
C VAL A 249 3.14 -7.16 4.87
N VAL A 250 3.81 -6.11 5.34
CA VAL A 250 5.21 -6.16 5.75
C VAL A 250 5.40 -7.14 6.91
N PHE A 251 4.53 -7.10 7.92
CA PHE A 251 4.53 -8.04 9.03
C PHE A 251 4.32 -9.49 8.55
N LEU A 252 3.37 -9.73 7.67
CA LEU A 252 3.08 -11.06 7.13
C LEU A 252 4.22 -11.58 6.26
N VAL A 253 4.84 -10.73 5.44
CA VAL A 253 6.04 -11.06 4.66
C VAL A 253 7.22 -11.37 5.58
N GLU A 254 7.40 -10.59 6.65
CA GLU A 254 8.45 -10.80 7.63
C GLU A 254 8.26 -12.12 8.39
N THR A 255 7.03 -12.41 8.80
CA THR A 255 6.69 -13.69 9.46
C THR A 255 6.86 -14.88 8.51
N ALA A 256 6.45 -14.77 7.24
CA ALA A 256 6.67 -15.81 6.24
C ALA A 256 8.17 -16.05 5.99
N ARG A 257 8.97 -14.99 5.93
CA ARG A 257 10.43 -15.06 5.81
C ARG A 257 11.08 -15.70 7.03
N ASN A 258 10.61 -15.37 8.23
CA ASN A 258 11.11 -15.98 9.47
C ASN A 258 10.72 -17.46 9.57
N SER A 259 9.53 -17.85 9.08
CA SER A 259 9.16 -19.26 8.97
C SER A 259 10.03 -20.02 7.98
N ALA A 260 10.39 -19.42 6.83
CA ALA A 260 11.32 -20.02 5.87
C ALA A 260 12.76 -20.15 6.41
N ARG A 261 13.19 -19.24 7.29
CA ARG A 261 14.46 -19.38 8.04
C ARG A 261 14.43 -20.50 9.07
N ASN A 262 13.25 -20.92 9.50
CA ASN A 262 13.02 -21.92 10.53
C ASN A 262 12.51 -23.25 9.97
N GLU A 263 12.71 -23.55 8.68
CA GLU A 263 12.45 -24.92 8.21
C GLU A 263 13.30 -25.89 9.05
N PRO A 264 12.70 -26.95 9.63
CA PRO A 264 13.45 -27.92 10.40
C PRO A 264 14.41 -28.64 9.46
N HIS A 265 15.70 -28.30 9.55
CA HIS A 265 16.73 -28.99 8.80
C HIS A 265 16.97 -30.37 9.45
N PRO A 266 17.22 -31.42 8.65
CA PRO A 266 17.58 -32.72 9.20
C PRO A 266 18.78 -32.58 10.14
N GLU A 267 18.56 -32.95 11.39
CA GLU A 267 19.54 -32.82 12.46
C GLU A 267 20.64 -33.91 12.40
N LYS A 268 21.39 -34.00 11.30
CA LYS A 268 22.36 -35.09 11.03
C LYS A 268 23.80 -34.60 10.94
N SER A 269 24.76 -35.48 11.21
CA SER A 269 26.20 -35.22 11.08
C SER A 269 26.92 -36.43 10.47
N PRO A 270 27.95 -36.23 9.61
CA PRO A 270 28.82 -37.30 9.15
C PRO A 270 29.94 -37.65 10.13
N PHE A 271 30.10 -36.88 11.22
CA PHE A 271 31.20 -37.02 12.18
C PHE A 271 30.71 -37.58 13.51
N ALA A 272 31.45 -38.51 14.11
CA ALA A 272 31.13 -39.03 15.45
C ALA A 272 31.45 -38.00 16.55
N ALA A 273 32.49 -37.19 16.37
CA ALA A 273 32.87 -36.13 17.29
C ALA A 273 33.59 -34.99 16.55
N VAL A 274 33.56 -33.79 17.14
CA VAL A 274 34.23 -32.60 16.63
C VAL A 274 35.01 -31.91 17.76
N ARG A 275 36.23 -31.49 17.45
CA ARG A 275 37.05 -30.64 18.32
C ARG A 275 37.75 -29.57 17.49
N TRP A 276 38.25 -28.54 18.17
CA TRP A 276 38.81 -27.36 17.53
C TRP A 276 40.26 -27.17 17.90
N GLN A 277 41.10 -26.97 16.89
CA GLN A 277 42.51 -26.59 17.05
C GLN A 277 42.75 -25.37 16.16
N ASP A 278 43.14 -24.23 16.73
CA ASP A 278 43.46 -22.99 15.98
C ASP A 278 42.39 -22.57 14.94
N SER A 279 41.10 -22.66 15.32
CA SER A 279 39.94 -22.44 14.44
C SER A 279 39.76 -23.42 13.28
N GLN A 280 40.51 -24.51 13.23
CA GLN A 280 40.33 -25.61 12.28
C GLN A 280 39.52 -26.73 12.95
N PRO A 281 38.51 -27.27 12.25
CA PRO A 281 37.73 -28.39 12.76
C PRO A 281 38.51 -29.70 12.58
N GLU A 282 38.75 -30.38 13.68
CA GLU A 282 39.16 -31.78 13.69
C GLU A 282 37.94 -32.65 13.94
N VAL A 283 37.76 -33.66 13.08
CA VAL A 283 36.58 -34.51 13.04
C VAL A 283 36.97 -35.96 13.28
N LYS A 284 36.17 -36.66 14.06
CA LYS A 284 36.33 -38.09 14.31
C LYS A 284 35.49 -38.86 13.28
N LEU A 285 36.17 -39.70 12.50
CA LEU A 285 35.55 -40.68 11.62
C LEU A 285 35.86 -42.06 12.18
N ASP A 286 34.81 -42.81 12.49
CA ASP A 286 34.90 -44.06 13.25
C ASP A 286 35.67 -43.84 14.56
N GLU A 287 36.85 -44.45 14.72
CA GLU A 287 37.70 -44.33 15.90
C GLU A 287 38.92 -43.41 15.73
N THR A 288 39.06 -42.74 14.58
CA THR A 288 40.27 -41.96 14.25
C THR A 288 39.97 -40.48 14.04
N TRP A 289 40.82 -39.62 14.58
CA TRP A 289 40.75 -38.18 14.40
C TRP A 289 41.49 -37.73 13.14
N TYR A 290 40.85 -36.85 12.39
CA TYR A 290 41.42 -36.22 11.22
C TYR A 290 41.16 -34.72 11.22
N GLN A 291 42.00 -33.96 10.54
CA GLN A 291 41.69 -32.57 10.20
C GLN A 291 40.76 -32.55 8.99
N LEU A 292 39.64 -31.82 9.07
CA LEU A 292 38.74 -31.69 7.93
C LEU A 292 39.33 -30.70 6.92
N VAL A 293 39.47 -31.14 5.66
CA VAL A 293 39.95 -30.30 4.56
C VAL A 293 38.77 -29.78 3.74
N SER A 294 37.85 -30.67 3.34
CA SER A 294 36.63 -30.29 2.62
C SER A 294 35.48 -31.27 2.81
N LEU A 295 34.26 -30.78 2.58
CA LEU A 295 33.01 -31.53 2.58
C LEU A 295 32.25 -31.21 1.28
N ASP A 296 31.98 -32.22 0.47
CA ASP A 296 31.33 -32.11 -0.84
C ASP A 296 31.94 -31.03 -1.77
N GLY A 297 33.26 -30.88 -1.68
CA GLY A 297 34.02 -29.90 -2.46
C GLY A 297 34.10 -28.51 -1.85
N LEU A 298 33.36 -28.21 -0.78
CA LEU A 298 33.50 -26.98 0.01
C LEU A 298 34.64 -27.10 1.02
N SER A 299 35.53 -26.13 1.08
CA SER A 299 36.63 -26.18 2.04
C SER A 299 36.14 -25.96 3.48
N ALA A 300 36.75 -26.64 4.44
CA ALA A 300 36.45 -26.46 5.85
C ALA A 300 36.65 -24.99 6.30
N SER A 301 37.66 -24.32 5.74
CA SER A 301 37.92 -22.90 5.97
C SER A 301 36.80 -21.98 5.49
N GLU A 302 36.20 -22.26 4.34
CA GLU A 302 35.07 -21.47 3.83
C GLU A 302 33.84 -21.66 4.72
N ILE A 303 33.55 -22.89 5.13
CA ILE A 303 32.44 -23.21 6.02
C ILE A 303 32.61 -22.51 7.38
N VAL A 304 33.82 -22.56 7.95
CA VAL A 304 34.14 -21.87 9.21
C VAL A 304 34.04 -20.35 9.07
N THR A 305 34.55 -19.79 7.98
CA THR A 305 34.48 -18.35 7.72
C THR A 305 33.05 -17.87 7.61
N PHE A 306 32.21 -18.59 6.87
CA PHE A 306 30.79 -18.30 6.78
C PHE A 306 30.08 -18.42 8.13
N SER A 307 30.40 -19.46 8.91
CA SER A 307 29.84 -19.63 10.26
C SER A 307 30.19 -18.47 11.18
N LYS A 308 31.45 -18.01 11.19
CA LYS A 308 31.90 -16.85 11.97
C LYS A 308 31.18 -15.57 11.57
N GLN A 309 31.06 -15.30 10.26
CA GLN A 309 30.35 -14.13 9.74
C GLN A 309 28.85 -14.13 10.09
N THR A 310 28.25 -15.31 10.18
CA THR A 310 26.79 -15.45 10.37
C THR A 310 26.38 -15.52 11.84
N TYR A 311 27.19 -16.13 12.70
CA TYR A 311 26.78 -16.54 14.05
C TYR A 311 27.68 -16.03 15.19
N ASP A 312 28.70 -15.23 14.87
CA ASP A 312 29.61 -14.60 15.83
C ASP A 312 30.11 -15.62 16.86
N ASP A 313 30.00 -15.40 18.17
CA ASP A 313 30.47 -16.31 19.24
C ASP A 313 29.90 -17.74 19.20
N LYS A 314 28.80 -17.98 18.48
CA LYS A 314 28.16 -19.31 18.39
C LYS A 314 28.62 -20.13 17.18
N TRP A 315 29.59 -19.64 16.41
CA TRP A 315 30.02 -20.24 15.15
C TRP A 315 30.48 -21.71 15.28
N GLN A 316 31.15 -22.07 16.39
CA GLN A 316 31.58 -23.46 16.66
C GLN A 316 30.38 -24.37 16.88
N LYS A 317 29.45 -23.92 17.73
CA LYS A 317 28.21 -24.65 18.04
C LYS A 317 27.36 -24.90 16.80
N ARG A 318 27.26 -23.90 15.91
CA ARG A 318 26.51 -24.04 14.64
C ARG A 318 27.18 -25.00 13.67
N PHE A 319 28.51 -25.04 13.64
CA PHE A 319 29.23 -26.02 12.83
C PHE A 319 29.05 -27.45 13.39
N GLU A 320 29.12 -27.61 14.71
CA GLU A 320 29.00 -28.90 15.39
C GLU A 320 27.59 -29.49 15.34
N GLU A 321 26.58 -28.67 15.64
CA GLU A 321 25.21 -29.14 15.80
C GLU A 321 24.37 -28.94 14.53
N ASP A 322 24.57 -27.84 13.80
CA ASP A 322 23.67 -27.41 12.72
C ASP A 322 24.35 -27.42 11.35
N LEU A 323 25.21 -28.42 11.11
CA LEU A 323 25.99 -28.54 9.87
C LEU A 323 25.12 -28.53 8.60
N VAL A 324 23.98 -29.23 8.61
CA VAL A 324 23.04 -29.27 7.47
C VAL A 324 22.43 -27.90 7.20
N GLU A 325 22.08 -27.15 8.24
CA GLU A 325 21.57 -25.78 8.11
C GLU A 325 22.66 -24.84 7.59
N LEU A 326 23.87 -24.95 8.13
CA LEU A 326 25.02 -24.15 7.72
C LEU A 326 25.31 -24.31 6.23
N LEU A 327 25.38 -25.56 5.75
CA LEU A 327 25.66 -25.88 4.35
C LEU A 327 24.49 -25.49 3.41
N THR A 328 23.25 -25.70 3.85
CA THR A 328 22.06 -25.25 3.11
C THR A 328 22.06 -23.73 2.92
N ARG A 329 22.40 -22.96 3.98
CA ARG A 329 22.49 -21.49 3.90
C ARG A 329 23.65 -21.01 3.01
N MET A 330 24.70 -21.81 2.84
CA MET A 330 25.77 -21.56 1.88
C MET A 330 25.36 -21.86 0.42
N GLY A 331 24.15 -22.40 0.19
CA GLY A 331 23.68 -22.80 -1.13
C GLY A 331 24.09 -24.22 -1.55
N HIS A 332 24.60 -25.01 -0.62
CA HIS A 332 25.10 -26.37 -0.85
C HIS A 332 24.45 -27.37 0.11
N PRO A 333 23.14 -27.64 0.00
CA PRO A 333 22.47 -28.60 0.87
C PRO A 333 23.10 -30.00 0.73
N PRO A 334 23.56 -30.63 1.83
CA PRO A 334 24.21 -31.93 1.76
C PRO A 334 23.19 -33.04 1.51
N ALA A 335 23.63 -34.10 0.82
CA ALA A 335 22.84 -35.32 0.65
C ALA A 335 22.92 -36.22 1.92
N ASP A 336 22.17 -37.32 1.95
CA ASP A 336 22.25 -38.31 3.04
C ASP A 336 23.63 -38.99 3.16
N GLN A 337 24.45 -38.89 2.12
CA GLN A 337 25.84 -39.31 2.11
C GLN A 337 26.71 -38.21 1.50
N VAL A 338 27.86 -37.96 2.12
CA VAL A 338 28.78 -36.88 1.73
C VAL A 338 30.15 -37.42 1.35
N THR A 339 30.90 -36.63 0.59
CA THR A 339 32.31 -36.87 0.31
C THR A 339 33.17 -35.98 1.19
N LEU A 340 34.02 -36.58 2.00
CA LEU A 340 34.94 -35.86 2.88
C LEU A 340 36.36 -35.97 2.34
N VAL A 341 37.08 -34.85 2.35
CA VAL A 341 38.54 -34.86 2.25
C VAL A 341 39.08 -34.54 3.63
N VAL A 342 39.86 -35.46 4.18
CA VAL A 342 40.42 -35.37 5.53
C VAL A 342 41.93 -35.55 5.48
N GLN A 343 42.63 -34.93 6.43
CA GLN A 343 44.08 -35.02 6.56
C GLN A 343 44.44 -35.73 7.86
N SER A 344 45.34 -36.72 7.76
CA SER A 344 45.89 -37.42 8.92
C SER A 344 46.70 -36.47 9.80
N LEU A 345 46.45 -36.52 11.11
CA LEU A 345 47.17 -35.69 12.09
C LEU A 345 48.63 -36.13 12.29
N SER A 346 48.96 -37.41 12.01
CA SER A 346 50.30 -37.97 12.23
C SER A 346 51.17 -37.96 10.98
N SER A 347 50.59 -38.21 9.80
CA SER A 347 51.34 -38.36 8.54
C SER A 347 51.14 -37.20 7.56
N SER A 348 50.29 -36.21 7.87
CA SER A 348 49.88 -35.14 6.95
C SER A 348 49.33 -35.61 5.60
N GLU A 349 49.03 -36.90 5.46
CA GLU A 349 48.47 -37.50 4.26
C GLU A 349 46.99 -37.14 4.12
N ARG A 350 46.58 -36.72 2.91
CA ARG A 350 45.18 -36.44 2.59
C ARG A 350 44.49 -37.68 2.06
N GLN A 351 43.28 -37.93 2.56
CA GLN A 351 42.47 -39.07 2.20
C GLN A 351 41.06 -38.61 1.83
N THR A 352 40.55 -39.14 0.71
CA THR A 352 39.17 -38.89 0.27
C THR A 352 38.29 -40.05 0.70
N ARG A 353 37.26 -39.76 1.50
CA ARG A 353 36.23 -40.70 1.93
C ARG A 353 34.94 -40.38 1.18
N LYS A 354 34.49 -41.28 0.31
CA LYS A 354 33.25 -41.14 -0.45
C LYS A 354 32.13 -41.91 0.24
N GLY A 355 30.91 -41.39 0.18
CA GLY A 355 29.72 -42.09 0.67
C GLY A 355 29.63 -42.15 2.19
N VAL A 356 30.17 -41.16 2.91
CA VAL A 356 30.10 -41.11 4.37
C VAL A 356 28.67 -40.77 4.79
N PRO A 357 27.98 -41.63 5.56
CA PRO A 357 26.58 -41.42 5.90
C PRO A 357 26.41 -40.26 6.90
N MET A 358 25.39 -39.43 6.67
CA MET A 358 24.92 -38.46 7.66
C MET A 358 23.91 -39.13 8.59
N THR A 359 24.21 -39.19 9.89
CA THR A 359 23.35 -39.87 10.87
C THR A 359 22.89 -38.94 11.99
N TYR A 360 21.72 -39.21 12.54
CA TYR A 360 21.19 -38.52 13.73
C TYR A 360 21.98 -38.87 14.99
N GLU A 361 22.51 -40.10 15.06
CA GLU A 361 23.28 -40.60 16.18
C GLU A 361 24.57 -39.80 16.38
N ASN A 362 25.34 -39.62 15.30
CA ASN A 362 26.53 -38.78 15.26
C ASN A 362 26.27 -37.35 15.77
N ARG A 363 25.17 -36.73 15.33
CA ARG A 363 24.79 -35.36 15.78
C ARG A 363 24.42 -35.34 17.25
N ARG A 364 23.75 -36.38 17.76
CA ARG A 364 23.39 -36.50 19.18
C ARG A 364 24.64 -36.64 20.05
N GLU A 365 25.63 -37.42 19.61
CA GLU A 365 26.90 -37.57 20.32
C GLU A 365 27.68 -36.25 20.40
N ILE A 366 27.79 -35.53 19.28
CA ILE A 366 28.43 -34.21 19.24
C ILE A 366 27.73 -33.23 20.19
N ARG A 367 26.39 -33.17 20.16
CA ARG A 367 25.61 -32.27 21.03
C ARG A 367 25.83 -32.61 22.51
N ASN A 368 25.81 -33.90 22.87
CA ASN A 368 26.03 -34.33 24.25
C ASN A 368 27.44 -33.96 24.73
N ALA A 369 28.47 -34.24 23.91
CA ALA A 369 29.85 -33.86 24.22
C ALA A 369 30.03 -32.34 24.34
N ALA A 370 29.38 -31.56 23.48
CA ALA A 370 29.42 -30.10 23.56
C ALA A 370 28.78 -29.58 24.86
N ARG A 371 27.64 -30.16 25.27
CA ARG A 371 26.95 -29.82 26.51
C ARG A 371 27.77 -30.16 27.75
N GLU A 372 28.41 -31.33 27.79
CA GLU A 372 29.32 -31.71 28.87
C GLU A 372 30.52 -30.73 29.00
N ARG A 373 31.05 -30.24 27.88
CA ARG A 373 32.10 -29.20 27.87
C ARG A 373 31.61 -27.85 28.38
N GLU A 374 30.34 -27.51 28.18
CA GLU A 374 29.73 -26.27 28.68
C GLU A 374 29.44 -26.39 30.20
N GLU A 375 28.94 -27.53 30.67
CA GLU A 375 28.61 -27.79 32.08
C GLU A 375 29.86 -28.04 32.96
N GLY A 376 30.96 -28.51 32.36
CA GLY A 376 32.24 -28.76 33.04
C GLY A 376 33.21 -27.57 33.09
N LYS A 377 32.83 -26.39 32.60
CA LYS A 377 33.60 -25.15 32.78
C LYS A 377 33.32 -24.57 34.18
N PRO A 378 34.34 -24.37 35.04
CA PRO A 378 34.16 -23.79 36.37
C PRO A 378 33.71 -22.34 36.34
#